data_AF-A0A8H7RM06-F1
#
_entry.id   AF-A0A8H7RM06-F1
#
_cell.length_a   1.000
_cell.length_b   1.000
_cell.length_c   1.000
_cell.angle_alpha   90.00
_cell.angle_beta   90.00
_cell.angle_gamma   90.00
#
_symmetry.space_group_name_H-M   'P 1'
#
loop_
_entity.id
_entity.type
_entity.pdbx_description
1 polymer ?
#
loop_
_entity_poly.entity_id
_entity_poly.type
_entity_poly.pdbx_seq_one_letter_code
_entity_poly.pdbx_strand_id
1 'polypeptide(L)'
;MEEVEIFDLSPIEEPFFPTHLNEQYSEVEKFCTPDSLAASSNYINILLTSYGYPIPLDFNSKDADDKCRIVNCLYTLLNDRKKDEKDREECIQAINQIKKEKLDVEDQLIKYKREIALKDKHIADTRAKLEANETNLKSQTMQTTRMKEEISKLKHNMQYMKAQYSHETKKHEQDLAKIQERLLKSMNQRSKVNVSYLDINSHFETTTNNEADKDQVVQIRSMYTDLLTKSNNKERKLRIESEELRKGLMKIFTSIRRLLENEMHRFDEIKQQKRDVYDETAQFRLPIDIGGKDALTVIEDLLVRLKEEWELQIHEQPKEYTEEDMKEKLDHIFSLEQSVEELLDTIDQTREEYEGKTNIYKKFEKGGFFDTLYPTPDVAYVKSDSEDSVEELSSLRTTNKYRLLKKKAMRDQRNITNAAIELGQERVKLQAERWAFTEMKRQLEMQEILNDDEEPNNTPNPVPVPPLIPRKNPHIHSESDRARKRQRSFFGAPTGN
;
A
#
# COMPACT_ATOMS: atom_id res chain seq x y z
N MET A 1 29.45 -8.00 36.09
CA MET A 1 29.49 -8.44 37.50
C MET A 1 28.31 -7.79 38.18
N GLU A 2 27.18 -8.49 38.18
CA GLU A 2 26.08 -8.33 39.13
C GLU A 2 25.32 -9.65 39.01
N GLU A 3 25.26 -10.36 40.12
CA GLU A 3 24.82 -11.74 40.25
C GLU A 3 23.30 -11.81 40.06
N VAL A 4 22.87 -12.57 39.06
CA VAL A 4 21.47 -12.97 38.89
C VAL A 4 21.32 -14.30 39.62
N GLU A 5 20.74 -14.26 40.81
CA GLU A 5 20.32 -15.47 41.53
C GLU A 5 19.27 -16.21 40.70
N ILE A 6 19.67 -17.38 40.22
CA ILE A 6 18.84 -18.35 39.53
C ILE A 6 17.92 -18.97 40.58
N PHE A 7 16.64 -18.61 40.54
CA PHE A 7 15.63 -19.28 41.36
C PHE A 7 15.42 -20.71 40.84
N ASP A 8 15.69 -21.65 41.73
CA ASP A 8 15.60 -23.10 41.59
C ASP A 8 14.17 -23.53 41.21
N LEU A 9 14.03 -24.17 40.05
CA LEU A 9 12.79 -24.80 39.59
C LEU A 9 12.72 -26.22 40.15
N SER A 10 12.42 -26.34 41.44
CA SER A 10 11.95 -27.61 42.00
C SER A 10 10.44 -27.74 41.74
N PRO A 11 9.92 -28.91 41.28
CA PRO A 11 8.49 -29.12 41.23
C PRO A 11 7.98 -29.20 42.67
N ILE A 12 7.20 -28.21 43.09
CA ILE A 12 6.50 -28.24 44.38
C ILE A 12 5.45 -29.34 44.27
N GLU A 13 5.65 -30.39 45.05
CA GLU A 13 4.78 -31.53 45.24
C GLU A 13 3.32 -31.09 45.41
N GLU A 14 2.44 -31.86 44.77
CA GLU A 14 0.99 -31.71 44.78
C GLU A 14 0.45 -31.54 46.21
N PRO A 15 -0.52 -30.63 46.44
CA PRO A 15 -1.23 -30.62 47.70
C PRO A 15 -2.09 -31.89 47.77
N PHE A 16 -1.69 -32.82 48.62
CA PHE A 16 -2.51 -33.94 49.07
C PHE A 16 -3.91 -33.45 49.45
N PHE A 17 -4.90 -33.77 48.61
CA PHE A 17 -6.30 -33.78 49.01
C PHE A 17 -6.51 -34.95 49.98
N PRO A 18 -7.02 -34.75 51.21
CA PRO A 18 -7.48 -35.85 52.02
C PRO A 18 -8.91 -36.21 51.59
N THR A 19 -9.07 -36.80 50.41
CA THR A 19 -10.29 -37.53 50.03
C THR A 19 -10.07 -39.02 50.31
N HIS A 20 -9.96 -39.38 51.59
CA HIS A 20 -10.18 -40.75 52.06
C HIS A 20 -10.70 -40.71 53.51
N LEU A 21 -11.87 -40.12 53.70
CA LEU A 21 -12.77 -40.56 54.76
C LEU A 21 -13.51 -41.80 54.24
N ASN A 22 -12.84 -42.96 54.30
CA ASN A 22 -13.49 -44.25 54.53
C ASN A 22 -12.45 -45.37 54.66
N GLU A 23 -12.68 -46.22 55.66
CA GLU A 23 -12.11 -47.56 55.86
C GLU A 23 -10.74 -47.75 56.52
N GLN A 24 -10.30 -46.86 57.42
CA GLN A 24 -9.32 -47.22 58.46
C GLN A 24 -9.67 -46.63 59.83
N TYR A 25 -10.83 -47.02 60.37
CA TYR A 25 -11.09 -47.00 61.81
C TYR A 25 -11.34 -48.43 62.28
N SER A 26 -10.32 -49.29 62.14
CA SER A 26 -10.31 -50.58 62.79
C SER A 26 -8.91 -50.85 63.32
N GLU A 27 -8.80 -50.86 64.65
CA GLU A 27 -7.73 -51.51 65.42
C GLU A 27 -6.34 -50.84 65.53
N VAL A 28 -6.27 -49.55 65.87
CA VAL A 28 -5.09 -49.03 66.59
C VAL A 28 -5.54 -48.23 67.80
N GLU A 29 -5.29 -48.79 68.98
CA GLU A 29 -5.36 -48.20 70.33
C GLU A 29 -6.56 -47.31 70.66
N LYS A 30 -7.52 -47.89 71.39
CA LYS A 30 -8.55 -47.10 72.07
C LYS A 30 -7.86 -46.17 73.08
N PHE A 31 -7.80 -44.88 72.75
CA PHE A 31 -7.21 -43.80 73.56
C PHE A 31 -7.69 -43.77 75.04
N CYS A 32 -8.86 -44.36 75.32
CA CYS A 32 -9.37 -44.54 76.66
C CYS A 32 -9.68 -46.03 76.93
N THR A 33 -8.97 -46.62 77.88
CA THR A 33 -9.27 -47.91 78.51
C THR A 33 -9.75 -47.69 79.95
N PRO A 34 -10.53 -48.59 80.56
CA PRO A 34 -11.05 -48.41 81.92
C PRO A 34 -9.95 -48.20 82.97
N ASP A 35 -8.76 -48.77 82.75
CA ASP A 35 -7.60 -48.62 83.64
C ASP A 35 -6.80 -47.31 83.39
N SER A 36 -6.92 -46.71 82.20
CA SER A 36 -6.21 -45.47 81.81
C SER A 36 -7.09 -44.21 81.91
N LEU A 37 -8.36 -44.33 82.33
CA LEU A 37 -9.33 -43.22 82.33
C LEU A 37 -8.84 -41.99 83.12
N ALA A 38 -8.16 -42.18 84.25
CA ALA A 38 -7.61 -41.07 85.03
C ALA A 38 -6.45 -40.36 84.32
N ALA A 39 -5.57 -41.10 83.64
CA ALA A 39 -4.45 -40.54 82.88
C ALA A 39 -4.93 -39.84 81.61
N SER A 40 -5.86 -40.45 80.85
CA SER A 40 -6.46 -39.87 79.65
C SER A 40 -7.31 -38.64 79.97
N SER A 41 -8.04 -38.64 81.10
CA SER A 41 -8.78 -37.47 81.62
C SER A 41 -7.85 -36.30 81.94
N ASN A 42 -6.75 -36.54 82.65
CA ASN A 42 -5.79 -35.50 82.99
C ASN A 42 -5.11 -34.95 81.71
N TYR A 43 -4.75 -35.82 80.76
CA TYR A 43 -4.21 -35.41 79.48
C TYR A 43 -5.20 -34.54 78.67
N ILE A 44 -6.47 -34.93 78.59
CA ILE A 44 -7.52 -34.11 77.94
C ILE A 44 -7.64 -32.76 78.64
N ASN A 45 -7.65 -32.72 79.98
CA ASN A 45 -7.72 -31.46 80.73
C ASN A 45 -6.49 -30.58 80.48
N ILE A 46 -5.27 -31.12 80.36
CA ILE A 46 -4.08 -30.32 79.99
C ILE A 46 -4.23 -29.77 78.56
N LEU A 47 -4.69 -30.61 77.63
CA LEU A 47 -4.83 -30.24 76.23
C LEU A 47 -5.90 -29.15 76.05
N LEU A 48 -7.06 -29.32 76.69
CA LEU A 48 -8.12 -28.30 76.72
C LEU A 48 -7.64 -27.00 77.36
N THR A 49 -6.74 -27.07 78.35
CA THR A 49 -6.18 -25.86 79.00
C THR A 49 -5.30 -25.12 78.01
N SER A 50 -4.49 -25.85 77.25
CA SER A 50 -3.62 -25.26 76.22
C SER A 50 -4.39 -24.58 75.09
N TYR A 51 -5.59 -25.09 74.78
CA TYR A 51 -6.50 -24.49 73.80
C TYR A 51 -7.48 -23.46 74.40
N GLY A 52 -7.39 -23.17 75.71
CA GLY A 52 -8.15 -22.11 76.37
C GLY A 52 -9.59 -22.45 76.78
N TYR A 53 -9.95 -23.73 76.86
CA TYR A 53 -11.30 -24.18 77.26
C TYR A 53 -11.47 -24.25 78.81
N PRO A 54 -12.71 -24.19 79.33
CA PRO A 54 -12.97 -24.18 80.77
C PRO A 54 -12.74 -25.56 81.43
N ILE A 55 -11.88 -25.60 82.45
CA ILE A 55 -11.37 -26.79 83.17
C ILE A 55 -11.44 -26.51 84.68
N PRO A 56 -11.53 -27.54 85.57
CA PRO A 56 -11.41 -28.97 85.32
C PRO A 56 -12.70 -29.70 84.95
N LEU A 57 -12.57 -30.67 84.03
CA LEU A 57 -13.63 -31.62 83.70
C LEU A 57 -13.38 -32.93 84.44
N ASP A 58 -14.33 -33.31 85.30
CA ASP A 58 -14.28 -34.56 86.07
C ASP A 58 -15.12 -35.65 85.42
N PHE A 59 -14.47 -36.49 84.61
CA PHE A 59 -15.10 -37.59 83.88
C PHE A 59 -15.61 -38.74 84.77
N ASN A 60 -15.22 -38.77 86.05
CA ASN A 60 -15.61 -39.80 87.03
C ASN A 60 -16.72 -39.33 88.00
N SER A 61 -17.16 -38.08 87.91
CA SER A 61 -18.17 -37.51 88.82
C SER A 61 -19.59 -38.02 88.50
N LYS A 62 -20.38 -38.30 89.54
CA LYS A 62 -21.81 -38.66 89.41
C LYS A 62 -22.72 -37.44 89.32
N ASP A 63 -22.17 -36.24 89.51
CA ASP A 63 -22.91 -34.98 89.53
C ASP A 63 -23.43 -34.61 88.14
N ALA A 64 -24.60 -33.99 88.09
CA ALA A 64 -25.23 -33.55 86.85
C ALA A 64 -24.54 -32.30 86.28
N ASP A 65 -24.01 -31.43 87.15
CA ASP A 65 -23.35 -30.18 86.75
C ASP A 65 -22.01 -30.43 86.04
N ASP A 66 -21.21 -31.38 86.50
CA ASP A 66 -19.94 -31.77 85.85
C ASP A 66 -20.17 -32.40 84.47
N LYS A 67 -21.22 -33.22 84.34
CA LYS A 67 -21.64 -33.77 83.03
C LYS A 67 -22.10 -32.66 82.09
N CYS A 68 -22.81 -31.65 82.58
CA CYS A 68 -23.20 -30.49 81.77
C CYS A 68 -21.98 -29.65 81.33
N ARG A 69 -20.96 -29.49 82.19
CA ARG A 69 -19.70 -28.82 81.82
C ARG A 69 -18.95 -29.57 80.73
N ILE A 70 -18.90 -30.90 80.81
CA ILE A 70 -18.30 -31.76 79.76
C ILE A 70 -19.07 -31.60 78.44
N VAL A 71 -20.40 -31.69 78.47
CA VAL A 71 -21.24 -31.55 77.26
C VAL A 71 -21.09 -30.16 76.64
N ASN A 72 -21.06 -29.10 77.44
CA ASN A 72 -20.85 -27.73 76.96
C ASN A 72 -19.45 -27.54 76.36
N CYS A 73 -18.41 -28.12 76.98
CA CYS A 73 -17.05 -28.08 76.43
C CYS A 73 -16.95 -28.86 75.10
N LEU A 74 -17.63 -29.99 74.99
CA LEU A 74 -17.72 -30.75 73.73
C LEU A 74 -18.50 -29.97 72.67
N TYR A 75 -19.57 -29.28 73.06
CA TYR A 75 -20.33 -28.43 72.16
C TYR A 75 -19.50 -27.25 71.64
N THR A 76 -18.73 -26.57 72.50
CA THR A 76 -17.82 -25.50 72.07
C THR A 76 -16.72 -26.03 71.15
N LEU A 77 -16.10 -27.17 71.48
CA LEU A 77 -15.10 -27.82 70.62
C LEU A 77 -15.65 -28.19 69.24
N LEU A 78 -16.87 -28.74 69.19
CA LEU A 78 -17.51 -29.09 67.92
C LEU A 78 -17.87 -27.84 67.11
N ASN A 79 -18.30 -26.77 67.77
CA ASN A 79 -18.61 -25.50 67.11
C ASN A 79 -17.34 -24.81 66.59
N ASP A 80 -16.26 -24.81 67.37
CA ASP A 80 -14.97 -24.25 66.98
C ASP A 80 -14.35 -25.08 65.84
N ARG A 81 -14.44 -26.41 65.87
CA ARG A 81 -14.05 -27.27 64.74
C ARG A 81 -14.77 -26.92 63.44
N LYS A 82 -16.09 -26.69 63.50
CA LYS A 82 -16.88 -26.28 62.33
C LYS A 82 -16.49 -24.89 61.84
N LYS A 83 -16.19 -23.97 62.76
CA LYS A 83 -15.72 -22.62 62.42
C LYS A 83 -14.34 -22.67 61.76
N ASP A 84 -13.40 -23.42 62.33
CA ASP A 84 -12.06 -23.63 61.75
C ASP A 84 -12.14 -24.25 60.35
N GLU A 85 -13.03 -25.22 60.15
CA GLU A 85 -13.23 -25.84 58.84
C GLU A 85 -13.72 -24.82 57.82
N LYS A 86 -14.70 -23.98 58.20
CA LYS A 86 -15.19 -22.88 57.37
C LYS A 86 -14.11 -21.84 57.07
N ASP A 87 -13.37 -21.38 58.09
CA ASP A 87 -12.30 -20.39 57.93
C ASP A 87 -11.17 -20.94 57.04
N ARG A 88 -10.87 -22.25 57.15
CA ARG A 88 -9.93 -22.94 56.27
C ARG A 88 -10.42 -22.99 54.83
N GLU A 89 -11.69 -23.30 54.60
CA GLU A 89 -12.29 -23.30 53.27
C GLU A 89 -12.26 -21.91 52.64
N GLU A 90 -12.62 -20.86 53.39
CA GLU A 90 -12.55 -19.47 52.94
C GLU A 90 -11.11 -19.06 52.59
N CYS A 91 -10.13 -19.46 53.40
CA CYS A 91 -8.72 -19.21 53.12
C CYS A 91 -8.24 -19.92 51.84
N ILE A 92 -8.63 -21.17 51.63
CA ILE A 92 -8.31 -21.92 50.40
C ILE A 92 -8.96 -21.26 49.17
N GLN A 93 -10.21 -20.81 49.28
CA GLN A 93 -10.89 -20.08 48.22
C GLN A 93 -10.16 -18.76 47.89
N ALA A 94 -9.76 -17.99 48.90
CA ALA A 94 -8.99 -16.77 48.71
C ALA A 94 -7.64 -17.03 48.03
N ILE A 95 -6.92 -18.08 48.44
CA ILE A 95 -5.65 -18.47 47.81
C ILE A 95 -5.87 -18.85 46.33
N ASN A 96 -6.91 -19.62 46.02
CA ASN A 96 -7.21 -20.02 44.65
C ASN A 96 -7.59 -18.81 43.78
N GLN A 97 -8.34 -17.87 44.34
CA GLN A 97 -8.69 -16.62 43.67
C GLN A 97 -7.44 -15.79 43.35
N ILE A 98 -6.55 -15.58 44.33
CA ILE A 98 -5.29 -14.85 44.13
C ILE A 98 -4.41 -15.54 43.09
N LYS A 99 -4.33 -16.88 43.10
CA LYS A 99 -3.58 -17.64 42.09
C LYS A 99 -4.13 -17.41 40.69
N LYS A 100 -5.47 -17.39 40.53
CA LYS A 100 -6.11 -17.11 39.24
C LYS A 100 -5.81 -15.69 38.77
N GLU A 101 -5.97 -14.70 39.65
CA GLU A 101 -5.67 -13.29 39.34
C GLU A 101 -4.20 -13.10 38.96
N LYS A 102 -3.28 -13.78 39.65
CA LYS A 102 -1.85 -13.75 39.31
C LYS A 102 -1.60 -14.28 37.90
N LEU A 103 -2.19 -15.42 37.54
CA LEU A 103 -2.05 -15.99 36.19
C LEU A 103 -2.64 -15.06 35.13
N ASP A 104 -3.82 -14.49 35.37
CA ASP A 104 -4.46 -13.54 34.46
C ASP A 104 -3.59 -12.30 34.24
N VAL A 105 -2.96 -11.78 35.29
CA VAL A 105 -2.02 -10.64 35.22
C VAL A 105 -0.74 -11.02 34.48
N GLU A 106 -0.18 -12.21 34.73
CA GLU A 106 1.00 -12.70 34.02
C GLU A 106 0.75 -12.84 32.51
N ASP A 107 -0.42 -13.37 32.12
CA ASP A 107 -0.83 -13.47 30.72
C ASP A 107 -0.99 -12.10 30.06
N GLN A 108 -1.59 -11.12 30.75
CA GLN A 108 -1.68 -9.75 30.26
C GLN A 108 -0.29 -9.12 30.10
N LEU A 109 0.61 -9.34 31.05
CA LEU A 109 1.98 -8.84 31.00
C LEU A 109 2.73 -9.41 29.80
N ILE A 110 2.59 -10.72 29.52
CA ILE A 110 3.17 -11.34 28.33
C ILE A 110 2.61 -10.73 27.04
N LYS A 111 1.28 -10.51 26.96
CA LYS A 111 0.65 -9.86 25.81
C LYS A 111 1.19 -8.44 25.59
N TYR A 112 1.26 -7.62 26.64
CA TYR A 112 1.79 -6.26 26.54
C TYR A 112 3.28 -6.24 26.17
N LYS A 113 4.10 -7.16 26.70
CA LYS A 113 5.51 -7.30 26.28
C LYS A 113 5.65 -7.60 24.79
N ARG A 114 4.81 -8.49 24.24
CA ARG A 114 4.78 -8.79 22.80
C ARG A 114 4.37 -7.57 21.98
N GLU A 115 3.34 -6.85 22.43
CA GLU A 115 2.87 -5.64 21.75
C GLU A 115 3.93 -4.53 21.75
N ILE A 116 4.65 -4.35 22.86
CA ILE A 116 5.77 -3.40 22.96
C ILE A 116 6.87 -3.79 21.97
N ALA A 117 7.28 -5.07 21.91
CA ALA A 117 8.30 -5.52 20.96
C ALA A 117 7.90 -5.29 19.49
N LEU A 118 6.62 -5.47 19.16
CA LEU A 118 6.09 -5.16 17.82
C LEU A 118 6.11 -3.65 17.53
N LYS A 119 5.72 -2.81 18.49
CA LYS A 119 5.77 -1.35 18.37
C LYS A 119 7.20 -0.85 18.22
N ASP A 120 8.15 -1.40 18.97
CA ASP A 120 9.57 -1.06 18.87
C ASP A 120 10.14 -1.42 17.50
N LYS A 121 9.79 -2.59 16.96
CA LYS A 121 10.15 -2.97 15.58
C LYS A 121 9.58 -2.00 14.56
N HIS A 122 8.30 -1.64 14.68
CA HIS A 122 7.66 -0.68 13.79
C HIS A 122 8.30 0.72 13.89
N ILE A 123 8.69 1.16 15.09
CA ILE A 123 9.42 2.41 15.30
C ILE A 123 10.79 2.35 14.63
N ALA A 124 11.52 1.23 14.72
CA ALA A 124 12.80 1.06 14.04
C ALA A 124 12.64 1.13 12.50
N ASP A 125 11.65 0.43 11.95
CA ASP A 125 11.38 0.42 10.51
C ASP A 125 10.97 1.80 10.00
N THR A 126 10.13 2.53 10.74
CA THR A 126 9.71 3.89 10.37
C THR A 126 10.86 4.89 10.47
N ARG A 127 11.73 4.78 11.46
CA ARG A 127 12.96 5.59 11.55
C ARG A 127 13.90 5.33 10.37
N ALA A 128 14.12 4.07 9.99
CA ALA A 128 14.95 3.72 8.84
C ALA A 128 14.39 4.30 7.53
N LYS A 129 13.07 4.23 7.33
CA LYS A 129 12.40 4.88 6.18
C LYS A 129 12.53 6.39 6.19
N LEU A 130 12.45 7.02 7.37
CA LEU A 130 12.63 8.47 7.51
C LEU A 130 14.04 8.89 7.13
N GLU A 131 15.06 8.17 7.61
CA GLU A 131 16.47 8.44 7.28
C GLU A 131 16.76 8.26 5.77
N ALA A 132 16.21 7.22 5.15
CA ALA A 132 16.28 7.03 3.70
C ALA A 132 15.61 8.17 2.93
N ASN A 133 14.46 8.66 3.40
CA ASN A 133 13.79 9.80 2.77
C ASN A 133 14.56 11.11 2.97
N GLU A 134 15.19 11.32 4.13
CA GLU A 134 15.98 12.51 4.40
C GLU A 134 17.24 12.57 3.52
N THR A 135 17.92 11.44 3.32
CA THR A 135 19.08 11.34 2.41
C THR A 135 18.66 11.59 0.95
N ASN A 136 17.54 11.03 0.51
CA ASN A 136 16.96 11.31 -0.81
C ASN A 136 16.60 12.80 -0.98
N LEU A 137 15.97 13.41 0.02
CA LEU A 137 15.61 14.83 0.01
C LEU A 137 16.86 15.73 -0.07
N LYS A 138 17.92 15.42 0.68
CA LYS A 138 19.21 16.12 0.61
C LYS A 138 19.81 16.03 -0.79
N SER A 139 19.80 14.84 -1.39
CA SER A 139 20.28 14.62 -2.77
C SER A 139 19.48 15.44 -3.80
N GLN A 140 18.14 15.42 -3.73
CA GLN A 140 17.28 16.22 -4.60
C GLN A 140 17.48 17.73 -4.40
N THR A 141 17.70 18.17 -3.16
CA THR A 141 18.00 19.57 -2.84
C THR A 141 19.31 19.98 -3.50
N MET A 142 20.36 19.18 -3.39
CA MET A 142 21.65 19.43 -4.05
C MET A 142 21.54 19.43 -5.58
N GLN A 143 20.72 18.55 -6.16
CA GLN A 143 20.48 18.56 -7.61
C GLN A 143 19.74 19.84 -8.03
N THR A 144 18.75 20.26 -7.25
CA THR A 144 17.98 21.48 -7.50
C THR A 144 18.85 22.73 -7.41
N THR A 145 19.78 22.81 -6.44
CA THR A 145 20.73 23.93 -6.35
C THR A 145 21.66 23.96 -7.55
N ARG A 146 22.22 22.82 -7.96
CA ARG A 146 23.03 22.72 -9.20
C ARG A 146 22.28 23.18 -10.44
N MET A 147 21.03 22.72 -10.62
CA MET A 147 20.21 23.16 -11.76
C MET A 147 19.92 24.66 -11.71
N LYS A 148 19.67 25.25 -10.53
CA LYS A 148 19.50 26.70 -10.38
C LYS A 148 20.77 27.47 -10.78
N GLU A 149 21.95 26.98 -10.40
CA GLU A 149 23.23 27.58 -10.80
C GLU A 149 23.45 27.49 -12.32
N GLU A 150 23.14 26.36 -12.94
CA GLU A 150 23.23 26.19 -14.40
C GLU A 150 22.26 27.13 -15.14
N ILE A 151 21.01 27.23 -14.68
CA ILE A 151 20.02 28.17 -15.23
C ILE A 151 20.52 29.62 -15.10
N SER A 152 21.11 29.98 -13.95
CA SER A 152 21.68 31.31 -13.73
C SER A 152 22.82 31.61 -14.70
N LYS A 153 23.74 30.65 -14.91
CA LYS A 153 24.84 30.76 -15.89
C LYS A 153 24.32 30.90 -17.31
N LEU A 154 23.33 30.10 -17.72
CA LEU A 154 22.70 30.18 -19.04
C LEU A 154 21.99 31.52 -19.24
N LYS A 155 21.29 32.02 -18.22
CA LYS A 155 20.66 33.35 -18.25
C LYS A 155 21.69 34.45 -18.46
N HIS A 156 22.82 34.39 -17.77
CA HIS A 156 23.91 35.36 -17.93
C HIS A 156 24.55 35.28 -19.32
N ASN A 157 24.81 34.06 -19.82
CA ASN A 157 25.31 33.83 -21.17
C ASN A 157 24.34 34.38 -22.24
N MET A 158 23.03 34.11 -22.10
CA MET A 158 22.00 34.64 -23.00
C MET A 158 21.95 36.17 -22.99
N GLN A 159 22.06 36.80 -21.81
CA GLN A 159 22.14 38.26 -21.70
C GLN A 159 23.38 38.82 -22.39
N TYR A 160 24.53 38.18 -22.20
CA TYR A 160 25.79 38.53 -22.88
C TYR A 160 25.64 38.42 -24.41
N MET A 161 25.11 37.31 -24.93
CA MET A 161 24.86 37.11 -26.35
C MET A 161 23.91 38.17 -26.92
N LYS A 162 22.82 38.49 -26.21
CA LYS A 162 21.88 39.54 -26.63
C LYS A 162 22.57 40.91 -26.71
N ALA A 163 23.42 41.25 -25.74
CA ALA A 163 24.19 42.48 -25.76
C ALA A 163 25.18 42.52 -26.94
N GLN A 164 25.88 41.42 -27.19
CA GLN A 164 26.81 41.28 -28.32
C GLN A 164 26.09 41.46 -29.66
N TYR A 165 24.98 40.75 -29.89
CA TYR A 165 24.19 40.89 -31.11
C TYR A 165 23.63 42.30 -31.29
N SER A 166 23.19 42.95 -30.21
CA SER A 166 22.74 44.34 -30.28
C SER A 166 23.87 45.29 -30.72
N HIS A 167 25.09 45.08 -30.22
CA HIS A 167 26.25 45.87 -30.61
C HIS A 167 26.66 45.62 -32.07
N GLU A 168 26.73 44.35 -32.50
CA GLU A 168 27.01 43.98 -33.90
C GLU A 168 25.96 44.56 -34.86
N THR A 169 24.67 44.49 -34.49
CA THR A 169 23.57 45.06 -35.28
C THR A 169 23.74 46.58 -35.45
N LYS A 170 23.98 47.31 -34.35
CA LYS A 170 24.22 48.77 -34.40
C LYS A 170 25.45 49.14 -35.23
N LYS A 171 26.51 48.34 -35.14
CA LYS A 171 27.72 48.52 -35.96
C LYS A 171 27.42 48.34 -37.45
N HIS A 172 26.67 47.29 -37.81
CA HIS A 172 26.25 47.04 -39.18
C HIS A 172 25.33 48.15 -39.71
N GLU A 173 24.36 48.62 -38.92
CA GLU A 173 23.52 49.77 -39.28
C GLU A 173 24.35 51.03 -39.53
N GLN A 174 25.35 51.29 -38.69
CA GLN A 174 26.24 52.44 -38.86
C GLN A 174 27.11 52.34 -40.12
N ASP A 175 27.63 51.14 -40.43
CA ASP A 175 28.43 50.93 -41.63
C ASP A 175 27.58 51.01 -42.90
N LEU A 176 26.34 50.51 -42.87
CA LEU A 176 25.36 50.71 -43.94
C LEU A 176 25.03 52.18 -44.15
N ALA A 177 24.82 52.95 -43.07
CA ALA A 177 24.57 54.39 -43.16
C ALA A 177 25.77 55.13 -43.81
N LYS A 178 27.01 54.77 -43.46
CA LYS A 178 28.22 55.33 -44.10
C LYS A 178 28.30 54.97 -45.59
N ILE A 179 27.96 53.74 -45.96
CA ILE A 179 27.94 53.30 -47.37
C ILE A 179 26.88 54.08 -48.14
N GLN A 180 25.67 54.20 -47.59
CA GLN A 180 24.59 55.01 -48.18
C GLN A 180 25.02 56.46 -48.36
N GLU A 181 25.67 57.07 -47.37
CA GLU A 181 26.18 58.45 -47.47
C GLU A 181 27.25 58.59 -48.58
N ARG A 182 28.20 57.64 -48.69
CA ARG A 182 29.20 57.64 -49.77
C ARG A 182 28.55 57.47 -51.14
N LEU A 183 27.54 56.60 -51.25
CA LEU A 183 26.85 56.32 -52.49
C LEU A 183 26.01 57.54 -52.91
N LEU A 184 25.35 58.20 -51.96
CA LEU A 184 24.64 59.46 -52.19
C LEU A 184 25.61 60.58 -52.62
N LYS A 185 26.78 60.70 -51.96
CA LYS A 185 27.84 61.64 -52.38
C LYS A 185 28.33 61.35 -53.80
N SER A 186 28.58 60.09 -54.15
CA SER A 186 29.00 59.65 -55.49
C SER A 186 27.93 59.93 -56.54
N MET A 187 26.66 59.63 -56.23
CA MET A 187 25.53 59.94 -57.10
C MET A 187 25.38 61.45 -57.31
N ASN A 188 25.52 62.25 -56.26
CA ASN A 188 25.49 63.71 -56.36
C ASN A 188 26.69 64.26 -57.16
N GLN A 189 27.89 63.66 -57.02
CA GLN A 189 29.05 64.01 -57.84
C GLN A 189 28.83 63.66 -59.33
N ARG A 190 28.26 62.49 -59.64
CA ARG A 190 27.89 62.11 -61.01
C ARG A 190 26.78 62.99 -61.58
N SER A 191 25.80 63.38 -60.77
CA SER A 191 24.74 64.31 -61.19
C SER A 191 25.27 65.70 -61.56
N LYS A 192 26.40 66.11 -60.97
CA LYS A 192 27.12 67.36 -61.31
C LYS A 192 28.08 67.19 -62.51
N VAL A 193 28.33 65.96 -62.97
CA VAL A 193 29.29 65.60 -64.05
C VAL A 193 28.58 64.93 -65.25
N ASN A 194 27.26 65.04 -65.36
CA ASN A 194 26.53 64.48 -66.50
C ASN A 194 26.47 65.44 -67.71
N VAL A 195 27.60 65.58 -68.41
CA VAL A 195 27.64 65.50 -69.87
C VAL A 195 28.95 64.81 -70.26
N SER A 196 28.90 63.49 -70.44
CA SER A 196 29.54 62.85 -71.60
C SER A 196 29.17 61.38 -71.63
N TYR A 197 28.50 61.02 -72.72
CA TYR A 197 28.41 59.65 -73.23
C TYR A 197 29.77 58.97 -73.19
N LEU A 198 29.83 57.75 -72.65
CA LEU A 198 30.96 56.87 -72.89
C LEU A 198 30.44 55.46 -73.16
N ASP A 199 30.31 55.20 -74.45
CA ASP A 199 30.32 53.89 -75.07
C ASP A 199 31.74 53.32 -74.95
N ILE A 200 31.90 52.14 -74.35
CA ILE A 200 33.15 51.37 -74.37
C ILE A 200 32.80 49.89 -74.53
N ASN A 201 32.87 49.45 -75.79
CA ASN A 201 33.39 48.14 -76.14
C ASN A 201 34.71 47.89 -75.39
N SER A 202 34.71 46.97 -74.44
CA SER A 202 35.93 46.37 -73.90
C SER A 202 35.94 44.90 -74.27
N HIS A 203 36.68 44.58 -75.33
CA HIS A 203 37.16 43.24 -75.60
C HIS A 203 37.89 42.68 -74.37
N PHE A 204 37.48 41.52 -73.90
CA PHE A 204 38.36 40.63 -73.14
C PHE A 204 38.10 39.19 -73.61
N GLU A 205 38.79 38.82 -74.69
CA GLU A 205 39.12 37.42 -74.92
C GLU A 205 40.30 37.07 -74.02
N THR A 206 40.10 36.11 -73.12
CA THR A 206 41.05 35.06 -72.73
C THR A 206 40.53 34.38 -71.48
N THR A 207 40.05 33.14 -71.61
CA THR A 207 40.59 31.96 -70.91
C THR A 207 39.73 30.74 -71.24
N THR A 208 40.29 29.86 -72.07
CA THR A 208 40.18 28.39 -72.02
C THR A 208 38.98 27.80 -71.25
N ASN A 209 38.06 27.21 -72.03
CA ASN A 209 37.07 26.22 -71.61
C ASN A 209 37.69 25.12 -70.72
N ASN A 210 37.64 25.28 -69.41
CA ASN A 210 38.01 24.27 -68.40
C ASN A 210 36.97 24.15 -67.27
N GLU A 211 35.84 24.85 -67.35
CA GLU A 211 34.81 24.84 -66.30
C GLU A 211 33.84 23.66 -66.43
N ALA A 212 33.47 23.27 -67.65
CA ALA A 212 32.51 22.17 -67.85
C ALA A 212 33.05 20.78 -67.43
N ASP A 213 34.36 20.54 -67.57
CA ASP A 213 34.99 19.27 -67.19
C ASP A 213 35.28 19.20 -65.68
N LYS A 214 35.57 20.34 -65.05
CA LYS A 214 35.65 20.43 -63.58
C LYS A 214 34.29 20.20 -62.93
N ASP A 215 33.21 20.68 -63.52
CA ASP A 215 31.87 20.51 -62.98
C ASP A 215 31.42 19.05 -63.03
N GLN A 216 31.73 18.30 -64.09
CA GLN A 216 31.45 16.85 -64.16
C GLN A 216 32.29 16.05 -63.17
N VAL A 217 33.60 16.35 -63.05
CA VAL A 217 34.47 15.68 -62.07
C VAL A 217 34.07 16.02 -60.63
N VAL A 218 33.65 17.27 -60.37
CA VAL A 218 33.12 17.70 -59.06
C VAL A 218 31.77 17.03 -58.78
N GLN A 219 30.89 16.90 -59.77
CA GLN A 219 29.62 16.18 -59.63
C GLN A 219 29.84 14.68 -59.37
N ILE A 220 30.74 14.02 -60.10
CA ILE A 220 31.09 12.60 -59.88
C ILE A 220 31.71 12.42 -58.49
N ARG A 221 32.63 13.30 -58.08
CA ARG A 221 33.21 13.29 -56.73
C ARG A 221 32.15 13.56 -55.67
N SER A 222 31.19 14.44 -55.92
CA SER A 222 30.04 14.69 -55.04
C SER A 222 29.13 13.47 -54.93
N MET A 223 28.95 12.70 -56.02
CA MET A 223 28.16 11.48 -56.04
C MET A 223 28.86 10.34 -55.31
N TYR A 224 30.17 10.15 -55.50
CA TYR A 224 30.95 9.16 -54.74
C TYR A 224 31.01 9.51 -53.26
N THR A 225 31.18 10.79 -52.91
CA THR A 225 31.14 11.23 -51.51
C THR A 225 29.75 11.05 -50.91
N ASP A 226 28.67 11.31 -51.66
CA ASP A 226 27.30 11.02 -51.21
C ASP A 226 27.02 9.51 -51.08
N LEU A 227 27.59 8.67 -51.95
CA LEU A 227 27.48 7.22 -51.84
C LEU A 227 28.27 6.69 -50.63
N LEU A 228 29.46 7.23 -50.38
CA LEU A 228 30.28 6.94 -49.21
C LEU A 228 29.59 7.41 -47.93
N THR A 229 28.99 8.60 -47.90
CA THR A 229 28.24 9.09 -46.73
C THR A 229 26.97 8.28 -46.53
N LYS A 230 26.24 7.88 -47.58
CA LYS A 230 25.09 6.97 -47.49
C LYS A 230 25.49 5.59 -46.97
N SER A 231 26.59 5.01 -47.46
CA SER A 231 27.12 3.74 -46.98
C SER A 231 27.55 3.82 -45.52
N ASN A 232 28.31 4.85 -45.15
CA ASN A 232 28.76 5.08 -43.77
C ASN A 232 27.57 5.40 -42.83
N ASN A 233 26.57 6.15 -43.29
CA ASN A 233 25.34 6.38 -42.55
C ASN A 233 24.52 5.10 -42.37
N LYS A 234 24.48 4.22 -43.38
CA LYS A 234 23.84 2.91 -43.28
C LYS A 234 24.57 2.03 -42.26
N GLU A 235 25.89 1.98 -42.31
CA GLU A 235 26.70 1.26 -41.33
C GLU A 235 26.50 1.81 -39.92
N ARG A 236 26.50 3.14 -39.75
CA ARG A 236 26.23 3.80 -38.47
C ARG A 236 24.83 3.47 -37.94
N LYS A 237 23.81 3.47 -38.79
CA LYS A 237 22.44 3.08 -38.42
C LYS A 237 22.38 1.63 -37.96
N LEU A 238 23.02 0.71 -38.69
CA LEU A 238 23.10 -0.71 -38.32
C LEU A 238 23.82 -0.92 -36.97
N ARG A 239 24.87 -0.14 -36.69
CA ARG A 239 25.56 -0.17 -35.40
C ARG A 239 24.66 0.31 -34.26
N ILE A 240 23.91 1.40 -34.48
CA ILE A 240 22.95 1.93 -33.49
C ILE A 240 21.84 0.91 -33.23
N GLU A 241 21.23 0.34 -34.28
CA GLU A 241 20.19 -0.69 -34.16
C GLU A 241 20.71 -1.94 -33.44
N SER A 242 21.94 -2.37 -33.71
CA SER A 242 22.59 -3.48 -32.99
C SER A 242 22.82 -3.18 -31.50
N GLU A 243 23.17 -1.93 -31.16
CA GLU A 243 23.34 -1.50 -29.77
C GLU A 243 21.98 -1.40 -29.04
N GLU A 244 20.95 -0.91 -29.72
CA GLU A 244 19.58 -0.89 -29.21
C GLU A 244 19.02 -2.28 -28.98
N LEU A 245 19.27 -3.22 -29.90
CA LEU A 245 18.89 -4.63 -29.74
C LEU A 245 19.59 -5.26 -28.53
N ARG A 246 20.90 -5.03 -28.34
CA ARG A 246 21.61 -5.47 -27.12
C ARG A 246 21.00 -4.92 -25.85
N LYS A 247 20.70 -3.61 -25.82
CA LYS A 247 20.05 -2.97 -24.68
C LYS A 247 18.67 -3.58 -24.41
N GLY A 248 17.92 -3.92 -25.45
CA GLY A 248 16.65 -4.64 -25.37
C GLY A 248 16.80 -6.02 -24.76
N LEU A 249 17.71 -6.85 -25.29
CA LEU A 249 17.98 -8.19 -24.77
C LEU A 249 18.45 -8.16 -23.31
N MET A 250 19.34 -7.24 -22.96
CA MET A 250 19.81 -7.06 -21.58
C MET A 250 18.66 -6.68 -20.63
N LYS A 251 17.74 -5.81 -21.08
CA LYS A 251 16.53 -5.46 -20.31
C LYS A 251 15.60 -6.67 -20.14
N ILE A 252 15.42 -7.48 -21.18
CA ILE A 252 14.59 -8.69 -21.12
C ILE A 252 15.21 -9.70 -20.15
N PHE A 253 16.50 -10.00 -20.28
CA PHE A 253 17.26 -10.89 -19.39
C PHE A 253 17.15 -10.45 -17.92
N THR A 254 17.44 -9.17 -17.63
CA THR A 254 17.36 -8.63 -16.26
C THR A 254 15.92 -8.60 -15.73
N SER A 255 14.92 -8.35 -16.57
CA SER A 255 13.52 -8.34 -16.16
C SER A 255 13.00 -9.74 -15.84
N ILE A 256 13.28 -10.73 -16.69
CA ILE A 256 12.90 -12.14 -16.45
C ILE A 256 13.60 -12.64 -15.20
N ARG A 257 14.90 -12.39 -15.05
CA ARG A 257 15.66 -12.77 -13.87
C ARG A 257 15.08 -12.13 -12.59
N ARG A 258 14.76 -10.84 -12.61
CA ARG A 258 14.14 -10.17 -11.45
C ARG A 258 12.75 -10.74 -11.13
N LEU A 259 11.97 -11.11 -12.14
CA LEU A 259 10.67 -11.75 -11.95
C LEU A 259 10.84 -13.14 -11.30
N LEU A 260 11.78 -13.94 -11.79
CA LEU A 260 12.14 -15.23 -11.20
C LEU A 260 12.68 -15.08 -9.76
N GLU A 261 13.51 -14.07 -9.49
CA GLU A 261 14.11 -13.83 -8.16
C GLU A 261 13.10 -13.28 -7.14
N ASN A 262 12.16 -12.44 -7.56
CA ASN A 262 11.25 -11.74 -6.64
C ASN A 262 9.94 -12.49 -6.39
N GLU A 263 9.39 -13.14 -7.42
CA GLU A 263 8.02 -13.68 -7.37
C GLU A 263 7.97 -15.19 -7.12
N MET A 264 9.12 -15.88 -7.08
CA MET A 264 9.17 -17.34 -7.02
C MET A 264 10.05 -17.84 -5.87
N HIS A 265 9.40 -18.40 -4.85
CA HIS A 265 10.02 -18.80 -3.59
C HIS A 265 11.10 -19.89 -3.69
N ARG A 266 11.16 -20.67 -4.79
CA ARG A 266 12.16 -21.73 -4.99
C ARG A 266 13.39 -21.33 -5.81
N PHE A 267 13.40 -20.12 -6.40
CA PHE A 267 14.62 -19.61 -7.05
C PHE A 267 15.76 -19.44 -6.03
N ASP A 268 15.42 -19.31 -4.75
CA ASP A 268 16.35 -19.20 -3.63
C ASP A 268 17.07 -20.51 -3.28
N GLU A 269 16.51 -21.69 -3.55
CA GLU A 269 17.17 -22.97 -3.23
C GLU A 269 18.36 -23.27 -4.16
N ILE A 270 18.38 -22.69 -5.37
CA ILE A 270 19.46 -22.85 -6.36
C ILE A 270 20.60 -21.83 -6.14
N LYS A 271 20.51 -20.96 -5.12
CA LYS A 271 21.53 -19.94 -4.76
C LYS A 271 22.91 -20.50 -4.38
N GLN A 272 23.11 -21.81 -4.27
CA GLN A 272 24.42 -22.39 -3.94
C GLN A 272 25.45 -22.36 -5.09
N GLN A 273 25.04 -22.07 -6.33
CA GLN A 273 25.98 -21.69 -7.39
C GLN A 273 25.92 -20.17 -7.60
N LYS A 274 26.73 -19.42 -6.85
CA LYS A 274 27.07 -18.04 -7.19
C LYS A 274 27.69 -18.02 -8.60
N ARG A 275 26.88 -17.73 -9.62
CA ARG A 275 27.38 -17.12 -10.87
C ARG A 275 27.23 -15.63 -10.71
N ASP A 276 28.37 -14.93 -10.73
CA ASP A 276 28.41 -13.47 -10.60
C ASP A 276 27.58 -12.82 -11.72
N VAL A 277 26.64 -11.97 -11.33
CA VAL A 277 25.76 -11.18 -12.22
C VAL A 277 26.57 -10.37 -13.27
N TYR A 278 27.83 -10.08 -12.96
CA TYR A 278 28.74 -9.39 -13.87
C TYR A 278 29.24 -10.24 -15.04
N ASP A 279 29.26 -11.56 -14.91
CA ASP A 279 29.85 -12.47 -15.91
C ASP A 279 28.84 -12.84 -17.02
N GLU A 280 27.58 -13.07 -16.66
CA GLU A 280 26.51 -13.38 -17.62
C GLU A 280 26.10 -12.15 -18.45
N THR A 281 26.22 -10.95 -17.86
CA THR A 281 25.90 -9.69 -18.57
C THR A 281 27.02 -9.23 -19.52
N ALA A 282 28.23 -9.81 -19.38
CA ALA A 282 29.35 -9.57 -20.28
C ALA A 282 29.14 -10.22 -21.67
N GLN A 283 28.40 -11.34 -21.73
CA GLN A 283 28.09 -12.04 -22.98
C GLN A 283 27.24 -11.18 -23.93
N PHE A 284 26.34 -10.37 -23.36
CA PHE A 284 25.55 -9.40 -24.13
C PHE A 284 26.39 -8.26 -24.70
N ARG A 285 27.64 -8.04 -24.25
CA ARG A 285 28.54 -7.01 -24.81
C ARG A 285 29.39 -7.50 -25.99
N LEU A 286 29.46 -8.81 -26.21
CA LEU A 286 30.25 -9.41 -27.29
C LEU A 286 29.54 -9.26 -28.64
N PRO A 287 30.26 -9.09 -29.77
CA PRO A 287 29.71 -9.08 -31.14
C PRO A 287 28.69 -10.21 -31.37
N ILE A 288 27.63 -9.93 -32.15
CA ILE A 288 26.48 -10.86 -32.32
C ILE A 288 26.95 -12.21 -32.87
N ASP A 289 27.99 -12.20 -33.71
CA ASP A 289 28.56 -13.40 -34.34
C ASP A 289 29.31 -14.32 -33.36
N ILE A 290 29.68 -13.85 -32.18
CA ILE A 290 30.52 -14.59 -31.21
C ILE A 290 29.78 -14.88 -29.90
N GLY A 291 29.02 -13.92 -29.36
CA GLY A 291 28.32 -14.09 -28.08
C GLY A 291 26.82 -13.79 -28.12
N GLY A 292 26.29 -13.35 -29.27
CA GLY A 292 24.87 -13.03 -29.41
C GLY A 292 23.97 -14.26 -29.41
N LYS A 293 24.45 -15.38 -29.97
CA LYS A 293 23.72 -16.66 -29.98
C LYS A 293 23.61 -17.25 -28.57
N ASP A 294 24.73 -17.29 -27.85
CA ASP A 294 24.78 -17.80 -26.48
C ASP A 294 23.93 -16.95 -25.52
N ALA A 295 23.95 -15.62 -25.72
CA ALA A 295 23.09 -14.69 -24.98
C ALA A 295 21.58 -14.93 -25.23
N LEU A 296 21.20 -15.33 -26.45
CA LEU A 296 19.82 -15.67 -26.78
C LEU A 296 19.42 -17.03 -26.20
N THR A 297 20.29 -18.03 -26.25
CA THR A 297 20.01 -19.35 -25.63
C THR A 297 19.81 -19.22 -24.12
N VAL A 298 20.58 -18.36 -23.45
CA VAL A 298 20.38 -18.10 -22.01
C VAL A 298 19.04 -17.42 -21.72
N ILE A 299 18.59 -16.50 -22.58
CA ILE A 299 17.25 -15.88 -22.44
C ILE A 299 16.16 -16.91 -22.69
N GLU A 300 16.32 -17.78 -23.70
CA GLU A 300 15.37 -18.85 -24.00
C GLU A 300 15.26 -19.83 -22.82
N ASP A 301 16.38 -20.26 -22.23
CA ASP A 301 16.38 -21.13 -21.06
C ASP A 301 15.68 -20.48 -19.85
N LEU A 302 15.89 -19.18 -19.62
CA LEU A 302 15.22 -18.45 -18.55
C LEU A 302 13.72 -18.29 -18.80
N LEU A 303 13.30 -18.10 -20.06
CA LEU A 303 11.89 -18.03 -20.43
C LEU A 303 11.18 -19.38 -20.27
N VAL A 304 11.85 -20.48 -20.64
CA VAL A 304 11.33 -21.84 -20.43
C VAL A 304 11.13 -22.09 -18.94
N ARG A 305 12.11 -21.75 -18.09
CA ARG A 305 11.96 -21.86 -16.62
C ARG A 305 10.87 -20.98 -16.04
N LEU A 306 10.75 -19.72 -16.50
CA LEU A 306 9.68 -18.84 -16.07
C LEU A 306 8.32 -19.44 -16.41
N LYS A 307 8.19 -20.05 -17.59
CA LYS A 307 6.96 -20.71 -18.01
C LYS A 307 6.64 -21.93 -17.14
N GLU A 308 7.62 -22.79 -16.88
CA GLU A 308 7.45 -23.98 -16.02
C GLU A 308 6.99 -23.59 -14.61
N GLU A 309 7.59 -22.55 -14.04
CA GLU A 309 7.27 -22.09 -12.69
C GLU A 309 5.96 -21.31 -12.61
N TRP A 310 5.60 -20.56 -13.66
CA TRP A 310 4.24 -20.01 -13.78
C TRP A 310 3.18 -21.10 -13.90
N GLU A 311 3.44 -22.15 -14.67
CA GLU A 311 2.52 -23.29 -14.74
C GLU A 311 2.41 -23.94 -13.36
N LEU A 312 3.51 -24.20 -12.65
CA LEU A 312 3.47 -24.72 -11.28
C LEU A 312 2.71 -23.81 -10.32
N GLN A 313 2.94 -22.49 -10.36
CA GLN A 313 2.24 -21.54 -9.50
C GLN A 313 0.73 -21.50 -9.79
N ILE A 314 0.30 -21.66 -11.04
CA ILE A 314 -1.11 -21.76 -11.40
C ILE A 314 -1.73 -23.06 -10.86
N HIS A 315 -0.96 -24.15 -10.79
CA HIS A 315 -1.42 -25.45 -10.29
C HIS A 315 -1.33 -25.58 -8.76
N GLU A 316 -0.40 -24.89 -8.10
CA GLU A 316 -0.22 -24.84 -6.64
C GLU A 316 -0.94 -23.68 -5.96
N GLN A 317 -1.58 -22.76 -6.70
CA GLN A 317 -2.49 -21.79 -6.07
C GLN A 317 -3.58 -22.57 -5.33
N PRO A 318 -3.67 -22.46 -3.99
CA PRO A 318 -4.85 -22.94 -3.30
C PRO A 318 -6.01 -22.06 -3.80
N LYS A 319 -6.87 -22.65 -4.64
CA LYS A 319 -8.22 -22.14 -4.82
C LYS A 319 -8.92 -22.28 -3.48
N GLU A 320 -8.77 -21.32 -2.59
CA GLU A 320 -9.63 -21.08 -1.43
C GLU A 320 -9.02 -19.92 -0.62
N TYR A 321 -9.43 -18.68 -0.93
CA TYR A 321 -10.02 -17.95 0.18
C TYR A 321 -11.30 -18.73 0.46
N THR A 322 -11.34 -19.46 1.58
CA THR A 322 -12.59 -20.07 2.03
C THR A 322 -13.64 -18.94 2.16
N GLU A 323 -14.92 -19.26 1.96
CA GLU A 323 -15.99 -18.26 2.19
C GLU A 323 -15.91 -17.67 3.60
N GLU A 324 -15.37 -18.44 4.56
CA GLU A 324 -15.08 -18.01 5.92
C GLU A 324 -13.97 -16.94 5.98
N ASP A 325 -12.86 -17.11 5.27
CA ASP A 325 -11.79 -16.11 5.21
C ASP A 325 -12.27 -14.81 4.55
N MET A 326 -13.07 -14.90 3.48
CA MET A 326 -13.66 -13.70 2.88
C MET A 326 -14.63 -13.00 3.84
N LYS A 327 -15.42 -13.76 4.61
CA LYS A 327 -16.33 -13.21 5.61
C LYS A 327 -15.58 -12.54 6.76
N GLU A 328 -14.49 -13.14 7.25
CA GLU A 328 -13.65 -12.53 8.29
C GLU A 328 -13.02 -11.22 7.80
N LYS A 329 -12.56 -11.16 6.54
CA LYS A 329 -12.06 -9.92 5.95
C LYS A 329 -13.15 -8.87 5.78
N LEU A 330 -14.36 -9.27 5.39
CA LEU A 330 -15.51 -8.36 5.28
C LEU A 330 -15.92 -7.81 6.65
N ASP A 331 -15.96 -8.66 7.69
CA ASP A 331 -16.26 -8.24 9.06
C ASP A 331 -15.17 -7.30 9.62
N HIS A 332 -13.90 -7.57 9.29
CA HIS A 332 -12.81 -6.67 9.65
C HIS A 332 -12.93 -5.31 8.93
N ILE A 333 -13.26 -5.30 7.63
CA ILE A 333 -13.51 -4.07 6.88
C ILE A 333 -14.67 -3.30 7.51
N PHE A 334 -15.76 -3.97 7.87
CA PHE A 334 -16.90 -3.35 8.54
C PHE A 334 -16.51 -2.71 9.89
N SER A 335 -15.71 -3.39 10.70
CA SER A 335 -15.20 -2.83 11.96
C SER A 335 -14.33 -1.59 11.75
N LEU A 336 -13.51 -1.57 10.69
CA LEU A 336 -12.67 -0.43 10.35
C LEU A 336 -13.51 0.74 9.85
N GLU A 337 -14.52 0.47 9.02
CA GLU A 337 -15.46 1.49 8.56
C GLU A 337 -16.21 2.14 9.73
N GLN A 338 -16.68 1.34 10.70
CA GLN A 338 -17.31 1.86 11.91
C GLN A 338 -16.35 2.72 12.74
N SER A 339 -15.10 2.26 12.93
CA SER A 339 -14.09 3.03 13.66
C SER A 339 -13.77 4.38 12.99
N VAL A 340 -13.79 4.41 11.66
CA VAL A 340 -13.57 5.64 10.88
C VAL A 340 -14.76 6.58 11.02
N GLU A 341 -15.99 6.07 11.07
CA GLU A 341 -17.19 6.89 11.28
C GLU A 341 -17.19 7.50 12.69
N GLU A 342 -16.85 6.73 13.73
CA GLU A 342 -16.71 7.22 15.11
C GLU A 342 -15.60 8.28 15.23
N LEU A 343 -14.46 8.07 14.56
CA LEU A 343 -13.38 9.06 14.52
C LEU A 343 -13.78 10.35 13.78
N LEU A 344 -14.60 10.26 12.74
CA LEU A 344 -15.11 11.44 12.05
C LEU A 344 -16.10 12.21 12.93
N ASP A 345 -16.98 11.53 13.67
CA ASP A 345 -17.92 12.18 14.58
C ASP A 345 -17.19 12.87 15.74
N THR A 346 -16.15 12.26 16.29
CA THR A 346 -15.32 12.90 17.33
C THR A 346 -14.56 14.12 16.80
N ILE A 347 -14.08 14.08 15.55
CA ILE A 347 -13.47 15.25 14.89
C ILE A 347 -14.51 16.36 14.69
N ASP A 348 -15.73 16.04 14.25
CA ASP A 348 -16.79 17.03 14.05
C ASP A 348 -17.22 17.66 15.41
N GLN A 349 -17.36 16.87 16.48
CA GLN A 349 -17.66 17.37 17.83
C GLN A 349 -16.55 18.28 18.37
N THR A 350 -15.29 17.84 18.31
CA THR A 350 -14.15 18.64 18.78
C THR A 350 -13.99 19.93 17.98
N ARG A 351 -14.33 19.90 16.68
CA ARG A 351 -14.36 21.09 15.84
C ARG A 351 -15.47 22.06 16.24
N GLU A 352 -16.69 21.58 16.50
CA GLU A 352 -17.78 22.44 16.98
C GLU A 352 -17.45 23.07 18.34
N GLU A 353 -16.85 22.32 19.25
CA GLU A 353 -16.36 22.84 20.52
C GLU A 353 -15.26 23.90 20.33
N TYR A 354 -14.32 23.66 19.41
CA TYR A 354 -13.26 24.60 19.10
C TYR A 354 -13.83 25.88 18.47
N GLU A 355 -14.72 25.78 17.48
CA GLU A 355 -15.40 26.92 16.88
C GLU A 355 -16.23 27.69 17.91
N GLY A 356 -16.91 26.99 18.84
CA GLY A 356 -17.60 27.59 19.98
C GLY A 356 -16.67 28.39 20.89
N LYS A 357 -15.53 27.81 21.29
CA LYS A 357 -14.51 28.48 22.11
C LYS A 357 -13.90 29.67 21.37
N THR A 358 -13.53 29.52 20.10
CA THR A 358 -13.00 30.61 19.27
C THR A 358 -14.00 31.74 19.11
N ASN A 359 -15.29 31.44 18.96
CA ASN A 359 -16.33 32.47 18.92
C ASN A 359 -16.46 33.21 20.25
N ILE A 360 -16.29 32.54 21.39
CA ILE A 360 -16.24 33.20 22.70
C ILE A 360 -15.02 34.12 22.79
N TYR A 361 -13.83 33.66 22.37
CA TYR A 361 -12.62 34.49 22.35
C TYR A 361 -12.73 35.69 21.42
N LYS A 362 -13.26 35.52 20.20
CA LYS A 362 -13.54 36.64 19.26
C LYS A 362 -14.54 37.63 19.84
N LYS A 363 -15.55 37.18 20.60
CA LYS A 363 -16.49 38.06 21.31
C LYS A 363 -15.83 38.81 22.46
N PHE A 364 -14.90 38.16 23.17
CA PHE A 364 -14.11 38.78 24.24
C PHE A 364 -13.19 39.89 23.69
N GLU A 365 -12.51 39.63 22.58
CA GLU A 365 -11.64 40.60 21.89
C GLU A 365 -12.41 41.83 21.39
N LYS A 366 -13.67 41.65 20.97
CA LYS A 366 -14.56 42.74 20.51
C LYS A 366 -15.28 43.50 21.65
N GLY A 367 -14.96 43.21 22.92
CA GLY A 367 -15.54 43.92 24.08
C GLY A 367 -16.97 43.49 24.46
N GLY A 368 -17.50 42.40 23.89
CA GLY A 368 -18.87 41.91 24.13
C GLY A 368 -19.04 41.07 25.41
N PHE A 369 -18.34 41.42 26.50
CA PHE A 369 -18.37 40.65 27.76
C PHE A 369 -19.74 40.63 28.45
N PHE A 370 -20.55 41.68 28.27
CA PHE A 370 -21.85 41.83 28.94
C PHE A 370 -23.09 41.48 28.07
N ASP A 371 -22.90 41.18 26.78
CA ASP A 371 -24.01 40.91 25.85
C ASP A 371 -24.75 39.58 26.12
N THR A 372 -24.14 38.66 26.87
CA THR A 372 -24.80 37.44 27.35
C THR A 372 -25.70 37.66 28.56
N LEU A 373 -25.55 38.78 29.27
CA LEU A 373 -26.34 39.11 30.46
C LEU A 373 -27.48 40.09 30.18
N TYR A 374 -27.38 40.86 29.10
CA TYR A 374 -28.46 41.73 28.62
C TYR A 374 -28.48 41.70 27.09
N PRO A 375 -29.49 41.04 26.46
CA PRO A 375 -29.67 41.17 25.02
C PRO A 375 -30.08 42.63 24.75
N THR A 376 -29.16 43.43 24.23
CA THR A 376 -29.50 44.78 23.76
C THR A 376 -30.20 44.66 22.40
N PRO A 377 -31.43 45.19 22.26
CA PRO A 377 -32.16 45.14 21.00
C PRO A 377 -31.77 46.37 20.18
N ASP A 378 -30.67 46.31 19.43
CA ASP A 378 -30.49 46.99 18.14
C ASP A 378 -29.00 47.06 17.79
N VAL A 379 -28.54 46.11 16.97
CA VAL A 379 -27.39 46.36 16.09
C VAL A 379 -27.67 45.78 14.71
N ALA A 380 -28.85 46.07 14.17
CA ALA A 380 -29.19 45.82 12.77
C ALA A 380 -28.60 46.87 11.80
N TYR A 381 -27.87 47.87 12.30
CA TYR A 381 -27.36 48.98 11.49
C TYR A 381 -25.97 49.45 11.91
N VAL A 382 -24.97 48.58 11.77
CA VAL A 382 -23.59 49.04 11.53
C VAL A 382 -23.04 48.25 10.36
N LYS A 383 -23.14 48.84 9.16
CA LYS A 383 -22.30 48.46 8.02
C LYS A 383 -20.86 48.79 8.41
N SER A 384 -20.20 47.82 9.03
CA SER A 384 -18.75 47.81 9.17
C SER A 384 -18.19 47.27 7.86
N ASP A 385 -17.56 48.17 7.10
CA ASP A 385 -17.00 47.97 5.76
C ASP A 385 -15.66 47.20 5.82
N SER A 386 -15.64 46.08 6.54
CA SER A 386 -14.48 45.18 6.55
C SER A 386 -14.70 44.06 5.54
N GLU A 387 -13.97 44.12 4.42
CA GLU A 387 -13.96 43.11 3.35
C GLU A 387 -13.73 41.68 3.87
N ASP A 388 -13.09 41.54 5.04
CA ASP A 388 -12.75 40.29 5.72
C ASP A 388 -13.97 39.46 6.18
N SER A 389 -15.10 40.11 6.48
CA SER A 389 -16.32 39.42 6.96
C SER A 389 -17.09 38.70 5.85
N VAL A 390 -16.94 39.14 4.59
CA VAL A 390 -17.64 38.55 3.43
C VAL A 390 -16.87 37.32 2.92
N GLU A 391 -15.55 37.31 3.07
CA GLU A 391 -14.69 36.20 2.72
C GLU A 391 -14.87 35.00 3.66
N GLU A 392 -15.04 35.22 4.97
CA GLU A 392 -15.27 34.14 5.95
C GLU A 392 -16.65 33.46 5.75
N LEU A 393 -17.72 34.24 5.48
CA LEU A 393 -19.07 33.71 5.24
C LEU A 393 -19.18 32.97 3.89
N SER A 394 -18.49 33.45 2.85
CA SER A 394 -18.41 32.78 1.56
C SER A 394 -17.59 31.48 1.64
N SER A 395 -16.51 31.47 2.43
CA SER A 395 -15.69 30.29 2.70
C SER A 395 -16.47 29.20 3.44
N LEU A 396 -17.23 29.54 4.48
CA LEU A 396 -18.13 28.62 5.20
C LEU A 396 -19.26 28.05 4.33
N ARG A 397 -19.80 28.85 3.40
CA ARG A 397 -20.79 28.36 2.43
C ARG A 397 -20.18 27.39 1.42
N THR A 398 -18.94 27.64 1.05
CA THR A 398 -18.18 26.83 0.10
C THR A 398 -17.79 25.48 0.72
N THR A 399 -17.28 25.47 1.97
CA THR A 399 -16.93 24.23 2.69
C THR A 399 -18.15 23.33 2.92
N ASN A 400 -19.29 23.91 3.30
CA ASN A 400 -20.54 23.15 3.46
C ASN A 400 -21.04 22.55 2.14
N LYS A 401 -20.89 23.27 1.02
CA LYS A 401 -21.22 22.76 -0.31
C LYS A 401 -20.30 21.60 -0.72
N TYR A 402 -19.00 21.69 -0.44
CA TYR A 402 -18.05 20.59 -0.67
C TYR A 402 -18.37 19.37 0.19
N ARG A 403 -18.78 19.55 1.45
CA ARG A 403 -19.18 18.46 2.35
C ARG A 403 -20.41 17.72 1.83
N LEU A 404 -21.44 18.45 1.39
CA LEU A 404 -22.63 17.85 0.78
C LEU A 404 -22.29 17.08 -0.51
N LEU A 405 -21.41 17.65 -1.33
CA LEU A 405 -20.97 17.03 -2.59
C LEU A 405 -20.19 15.73 -2.33
N LYS A 406 -19.31 15.72 -1.32
CA LYS A 406 -18.57 14.53 -0.89
C LYS A 406 -19.51 13.43 -0.36
N LYS A 407 -20.49 13.80 0.48
CA LYS A 407 -21.50 12.85 0.99
C LYS A 407 -22.37 12.29 -0.13
N LYS A 408 -22.70 13.10 -1.15
CA LYS A 408 -23.41 12.63 -2.35
C LYS A 408 -22.56 11.68 -3.19
N ALA A 409 -21.30 12.02 -3.45
CA ALA A 409 -20.38 11.17 -4.22
C ALA A 409 -20.16 9.79 -3.57
N MET A 410 -20.05 9.74 -2.23
CA MET A 410 -19.93 8.46 -1.50
C MET A 410 -21.20 7.59 -1.63
N ARG A 411 -22.40 8.19 -1.59
CA ARG A 411 -23.65 7.45 -1.83
C ARG A 411 -23.74 6.96 -3.27
N ASP A 412 -23.37 7.80 -4.22
CA ASP A 412 -23.37 7.43 -5.64
C ASP A 412 -22.36 6.28 -5.89
N GLN A 413 -21.20 6.30 -5.25
CA GLN A 413 -20.22 5.21 -5.31
C GLN A 413 -20.77 3.91 -4.72
N ARG A 414 -21.43 3.95 -3.55
CA ARG A 414 -22.09 2.77 -2.96
C ARG A 414 -23.18 2.20 -3.88
N ASN A 415 -23.98 3.07 -4.47
CA ASN A 415 -25.03 2.66 -5.42
C ASN A 415 -24.45 2.01 -6.68
N ILE A 416 -23.34 2.54 -7.21
CA ILE A 416 -22.65 1.95 -8.37
C ILE A 416 -22.06 0.58 -8.01
N THR A 417 -21.42 0.46 -6.85
CA THR A 417 -20.86 -0.82 -6.39
C THR A 417 -21.96 -1.87 -6.22
N ASN A 418 -23.09 -1.51 -5.60
CA ASN A 418 -24.21 -2.41 -5.43
C ASN A 418 -24.83 -2.84 -6.78
N ALA A 419 -25.01 -1.90 -7.71
CA ALA A 419 -25.49 -2.23 -9.06
C ALA A 419 -24.51 -3.13 -9.83
N ALA A 420 -23.20 -2.98 -9.62
CA ALA A 420 -22.20 -3.85 -10.22
C ALA A 420 -22.23 -5.28 -9.63
N ILE A 421 -22.48 -5.41 -8.32
CA ILE A 421 -22.67 -6.71 -7.66
C ILE A 421 -23.94 -7.39 -8.20
N GLU A 422 -25.05 -6.66 -8.31
CA GLU A 422 -26.32 -7.16 -8.84
C GLU A 422 -26.17 -7.63 -10.30
N LEU A 423 -25.53 -6.83 -11.16
CA LEU A 423 -25.19 -7.25 -12.54
C LEU A 423 -24.27 -8.48 -12.58
N GLY A 424 -23.37 -8.63 -11.60
CA GLY A 424 -22.55 -9.82 -11.45
C GLY A 424 -23.40 -11.06 -11.16
N GLN A 425 -24.32 -10.95 -10.21
CA GLN A 425 -25.26 -12.02 -9.85
C GLN A 425 -26.18 -12.39 -11.02
N GLU A 426 -26.71 -11.40 -11.73
CA GLU A 426 -27.52 -11.63 -12.94
C GLU A 426 -26.74 -12.34 -14.04
N ARG A 427 -25.46 -11.98 -14.26
CA ARG A 427 -24.61 -12.66 -15.23
C ARG A 427 -24.34 -14.11 -14.86
N VAL A 428 -24.10 -14.40 -13.58
CA VAL A 428 -23.92 -15.77 -13.09
C VAL A 428 -25.21 -16.57 -13.30
N LYS A 429 -26.36 -15.99 -12.97
CA LYS A 429 -27.67 -16.61 -13.20
C LYS A 429 -27.92 -16.90 -14.68
N LEU A 430 -27.66 -15.95 -15.57
CA LEU A 430 -27.82 -16.14 -17.02
C LEU A 430 -26.86 -17.19 -17.59
N GLN A 431 -25.64 -17.29 -17.05
CA GLN A 431 -24.71 -18.36 -17.44
C GLN A 431 -25.20 -19.73 -16.97
N ALA A 432 -25.75 -19.83 -15.76
CA ALA A 432 -26.35 -21.06 -15.25
C ALA A 432 -27.57 -21.47 -16.09
N GLU A 433 -28.45 -20.53 -16.44
CA GLU A 433 -29.59 -20.77 -17.33
C GLU A 433 -29.14 -21.21 -18.73
N ARG A 434 -28.10 -20.57 -19.29
CA ARG A 434 -27.52 -20.97 -20.58
C ARG A 434 -26.94 -22.37 -20.52
N TRP A 435 -26.24 -22.72 -19.44
CA TRP A 435 -25.70 -24.05 -19.22
C TRP A 435 -26.81 -25.11 -19.10
N ALA A 436 -27.85 -24.81 -18.30
CA ALA A 436 -29.02 -25.67 -18.18
C ALA A 436 -29.74 -25.86 -19.53
N PHE A 437 -29.85 -24.81 -20.33
CA PHE A 437 -30.43 -24.88 -21.68
C PHE A 437 -29.58 -25.73 -22.63
N THR A 438 -28.25 -25.57 -22.61
CA THR A 438 -27.36 -26.42 -23.42
C THR A 438 -27.40 -27.88 -23.00
N GLU A 439 -27.54 -28.15 -21.70
CA GLU A 439 -27.65 -29.50 -21.17
C GLU A 439 -29.01 -30.12 -21.53
N MET A 440 -30.10 -29.36 -21.45
CA MET A 440 -31.43 -29.79 -21.92
C MET A 440 -31.40 -30.09 -23.43
N LYS A 441 -30.73 -29.25 -24.23
CA LYS A 441 -30.55 -29.50 -25.66
C LYS A 441 -29.76 -30.79 -25.90
N ARG A 442 -28.68 -31.02 -25.15
CA ARG A 442 -27.88 -32.25 -25.21
C ARG A 442 -28.70 -33.49 -24.86
N GLN A 443 -29.57 -33.38 -23.85
CA GLN A 443 -30.47 -34.47 -23.44
C GLN A 443 -31.54 -34.77 -24.49
N LEU A 444 -32.10 -33.74 -25.13
CA LEU A 444 -33.03 -33.89 -26.25
C LEU A 444 -32.37 -34.51 -27.47
N GLU A 445 -31.17 -34.06 -27.85
CA GLU A 445 -30.39 -34.64 -28.95
C GLU A 445 -30.00 -36.09 -28.66
N MET A 446 -29.66 -36.42 -27.41
CA MET A 446 -29.42 -37.80 -26.98
C MET A 446 -30.71 -38.64 -27.06
N GLN A 447 -31.87 -38.09 -26.71
CA GLN A 447 -33.17 -38.76 -26.90
C GLN A 447 -33.53 -38.94 -28.37
N GLU A 448 -33.20 -37.98 -29.23
CA GLU A 448 -33.40 -38.07 -30.69
C GLU A 448 -32.56 -39.21 -31.28
N ILE A 449 -31.28 -39.31 -30.91
CA ILE A 449 -30.39 -40.42 -31.29
C ILE A 449 -30.92 -41.76 -30.77
N LEU A 450 -31.42 -41.81 -29.53
CA LEU A 450 -32.02 -43.02 -28.94
C LEU A 450 -33.37 -43.41 -29.59
N ASN A 451 -34.09 -42.46 -30.18
CA ASN A 451 -35.35 -42.70 -30.88
C ASN A 451 -35.14 -43.03 -32.37
N ASP A 452 -34.02 -42.60 -32.96
CA ASP A 452 -33.63 -42.94 -34.35
C ASP A 452 -33.09 -44.37 -34.51
N ASP A 453 -32.87 -45.10 -33.41
CA ASP A 453 -32.41 -46.50 -33.42
C ASP A 453 -33.54 -47.55 -33.71
N GLU A 454 -34.77 -47.12 -34.00
CA GLU A 454 -35.83 -47.99 -34.55
C GLU A 454 -36.21 -47.60 -36.00
N GLU A 455 -35.39 -48.00 -36.98
CA GLU A 455 -35.79 -48.80 -38.17
C GLU A 455 -34.59 -49.05 -39.13
N PRO A 456 -34.39 -50.27 -39.67
CA PRO A 456 -33.29 -50.57 -40.60
C PRO A 456 -33.76 -50.71 -42.05
N ASN A 457 -33.12 -50.03 -43.02
CA ASN A 457 -32.60 -50.66 -44.26
C ASN A 457 -32.05 -49.71 -45.35
N ASN A 458 -30.94 -50.17 -45.93
CA ASN A 458 -30.51 -50.13 -47.34
C ASN A 458 -29.82 -48.90 -47.99
N THR A 459 -28.47 -48.94 -47.96
CA THR A 459 -27.44 -48.85 -49.06
C THR A 459 -27.37 -47.59 -49.98
N PRO A 460 -26.29 -47.37 -50.79
CA PRO A 460 -24.96 -46.87 -50.38
C PRO A 460 -24.40 -45.69 -51.25
N ASN A 461 -23.71 -44.70 -50.63
CA ASN A 461 -22.60 -43.81 -51.11
C ASN A 461 -22.69 -43.07 -52.49
N PRO A 462 -21.80 -42.09 -52.82
CA PRO A 462 -21.08 -41.05 -52.06
C PRO A 462 -21.19 -39.64 -52.71
N VAL A 463 -20.55 -38.60 -52.13
CA VAL A 463 -19.73 -37.51 -52.76
C VAL A 463 -19.73 -36.25 -51.87
N PRO A 464 -18.56 -35.67 -51.53
CA PRO A 464 -18.47 -34.46 -50.73
C PRO A 464 -18.56 -33.19 -51.59
N VAL A 465 -19.38 -32.22 -51.16
CA VAL A 465 -19.45 -30.86 -51.73
C VAL A 465 -19.21 -29.84 -50.61
N PRO A 466 -18.29 -28.87 -50.78
CA PRO A 466 -18.01 -27.84 -49.78
C PRO A 466 -19.13 -26.78 -49.73
N PRO A 467 -19.42 -26.17 -48.56
CA PRO A 467 -20.55 -25.27 -48.42
C PRO A 467 -20.29 -23.89 -49.04
N LEU A 468 -21.38 -23.38 -49.60
CA LEU A 468 -21.55 -22.12 -50.32
C LEU A 468 -21.39 -20.89 -49.43
N ILE A 469 -20.74 -19.88 -50.00
CA ILE A 469 -20.78 -18.48 -49.60
C ILE A 469 -22.18 -17.92 -49.91
N PRO A 470 -22.81 -17.14 -49.02
CA PRO A 470 -23.77 -16.12 -49.41
C PRO A 470 -23.16 -14.72 -49.28
N ARG A 471 -23.07 -14.03 -50.43
CA ARG A 471 -22.76 -12.60 -50.54
C ARG A 471 -24.03 -11.77 -50.26
N LYS A 472 -23.87 -10.74 -49.42
CA LYS A 472 -24.41 -9.35 -49.53
C LYS A 472 -25.95 -9.20 -49.46
N ASN A 473 -26.56 -8.21 -48.81
CA ASN A 473 -26.16 -6.83 -48.51
C ASN A 473 -27.26 -6.16 -47.61
N PRO A 474 -27.28 -4.83 -47.37
CA PRO A 474 -26.96 -4.20 -46.09
C PRO A 474 -28.17 -3.47 -45.45
N HIS A 475 -27.87 -2.62 -44.46
CA HIS A 475 -28.70 -1.57 -43.85
C HIS A 475 -29.39 -1.98 -42.53
N ILE A 476 -28.85 -1.49 -41.40
CA ILE A 476 -29.52 -0.56 -40.47
C ILE A 476 -28.50 -0.07 -39.41
N HIS A 477 -28.52 1.24 -39.24
CA HIS A 477 -27.83 2.19 -38.37
C HIS A 477 -27.19 1.71 -37.05
N SER A 478 -25.92 2.12 -36.87
CA SER A 478 -25.23 2.22 -35.58
C SER A 478 -25.31 3.64 -35.01
N GLU A 479 -26.04 3.83 -33.91
CA GLU A 479 -25.86 4.97 -33.01
C GLU A 479 -24.80 4.61 -31.95
N SER A 480 -23.58 5.16 -32.05
CA SER A 480 -22.71 5.30 -30.86
C SER A 480 -21.60 6.36 -30.97
N ASP A 481 -21.75 7.36 -31.84
CA ASP A 481 -20.73 8.43 -32.01
C ASP A 481 -20.92 9.63 -31.05
N ARG A 482 -21.39 9.40 -29.82
CA ARG A 482 -21.66 10.48 -28.84
C ARG A 482 -20.76 10.54 -27.61
N ALA A 483 -19.70 9.73 -27.52
CA ALA A 483 -18.86 9.66 -26.32
C ALA A 483 -17.37 10.02 -26.51
N ARG A 484 -17.00 10.79 -27.55
CA ARG A 484 -15.64 11.30 -27.73
C ARG A 484 -15.60 12.78 -28.09
N LYS A 485 -16.06 13.65 -27.18
CA LYS A 485 -15.80 15.09 -27.29
C LYS A 485 -15.94 15.87 -25.98
N ARG A 486 -15.23 15.45 -24.92
CA ARG A 486 -14.94 16.30 -23.76
C ARG A 486 -13.62 15.86 -23.13
N GLN A 487 -12.51 16.45 -23.55
CA GLN A 487 -11.30 16.72 -22.74
C GLN A 487 -10.25 17.35 -23.67
N ARG A 488 -10.42 18.62 -24.02
CA ARG A 488 -9.37 19.51 -24.54
C ARG A 488 -9.79 20.96 -24.29
N SER A 489 -9.55 21.44 -23.07
CA SER A 489 -9.48 22.87 -22.73
C SER A 489 -9.00 23.02 -21.28
N PHE A 490 -7.70 22.84 -21.04
CA PHE A 490 -7.06 23.28 -19.78
C PHE A 490 -5.59 23.60 -20.05
N PHE A 491 -5.36 24.63 -20.86
CA PHE A 491 -4.11 25.41 -20.81
C PHE A 491 -4.49 26.86 -21.10
N GLY A 492 -4.46 27.67 -20.04
CA GLY A 492 -4.61 29.12 -20.10
C GLY A 492 -3.38 29.75 -20.75
N ALA A 493 -3.63 30.71 -21.61
CA ALA A 493 -2.64 31.67 -22.09
C ALA A 493 -2.82 33.01 -21.34
N PRO A 494 -1.75 33.82 -21.22
CA PRO A 494 -1.66 34.93 -20.29
C PRO A 494 -2.32 36.20 -20.85
N THR A 495 -2.98 36.97 -19.98
CA THR A 495 -3.44 38.33 -20.28
C THR A 495 -2.41 39.33 -19.79
N GLY A 496 -1.82 40.07 -20.72
CA GLY A 496 -1.21 41.36 -20.46
C GLY A 496 -2.24 42.47 -20.67
N ASN A 497 -2.37 43.34 -19.68
CA ASN A 497 -2.33 44.80 -19.78
C ASN A 497 -2.21 45.38 -18.37
#